data_AF-A0A0F7VTF4-F1
#
_entry.id   AF-A0A0F7VTF4-F1
#
_cell.length_a   1.000
_cell.length_b   1.000
_cell.length_c   1.000
_cell.angle_alpha   90.00
_cell.angle_beta   90.00
_cell.angle_gamma   90.00
#
_symmetry.space_group_name_H-M   'P 1'
#
loop_
_entity.id
_entity.type
_entity.pdbx_description
1 polymer ?
#
loop_
_entity_poly.entity_id
_entity_poly.type
_entity_poly.pdbx_seq_one_letter_code
_entity_poly.pdbx_strand_id
1 'polypeptide(L)'
;MAEGDGVTTRGIRIRLDGTATESDIGALHKWLEREKPLEELVRTGRLRIHERSRTDETGAPMGIGMEIVVALAGAAGSVLFQELLDQVKKAVQAWRDNRREVEDGEPPEGRVEPVNLDDR
;
A
#
# COMPACT_ATOMS: atom_id res chain seq x y z
N MET A 1 17.05 -27.85 19.22
CA MET A 1 15.72 -27.62 18.61
C MET A 1 15.77 -26.19 18.10
N ALA A 2 15.84 -25.98 16.80
CA ALA A 2 15.86 -24.62 16.23
C ALA A 2 14.39 -24.18 16.13
N GLU A 3 14.00 -23.22 16.97
CA GLU A 3 12.79 -22.45 16.72
C GLU A 3 12.89 -21.91 15.30
N GLY A 4 11.94 -22.32 14.46
CA GLY A 4 11.86 -21.83 13.10
C GLY A 4 11.71 -20.32 13.16
N ASP A 5 12.66 -19.61 12.55
CA ASP A 5 12.60 -18.19 12.25
C ASP A 5 11.31 -17.96 11.46
N GLY A 6 10.24 -17.60 12.18
CA GLY A 6 8.93 -17.32 11.60
C GLY A 6 9.08 -16.07 10.77
N VAL A 7 9.30 -16.23 9.48
CA VAL A 7 9.41 -15.13 8.53
C VAL A 7 8.05 -14.46 8.44
N THR A 8 7.74 -13.55 9.37
CA THR A 8 6.57 -12.68 9.24
C THR A 8 6.75 -11.83 8.00
N THR A 9 5.90 -12.08 7.02
CA THR A 9 5.70 -11.32 5.80
C THR A 9 5.17 -9.96 6.23
N ARG A 10 6.07 -8.99 6.32
CA ARG A 10 5.72 -7.61 6.63
C ARG A 10 5.18 -6.93 5.38
N GLY A 11 4.05 -6.26 5.54
CA GLY A 11 3.42 -5.47 4.51
C GLY A 11 3.15 -4.05 4.96
N ILE A 12 2.79 -3.21 4.00
CA ILE A 12 2.27 -1.87 4.21
C ILE A 12 0.89 -1.86 3.56
N ARG A 13 -0.10 -1.43 4.33
CA ARG A 13 -1.47 -1.25 3.88
C ARG A 13 -1.71 0.22 3.62
N ILE A 14 -2.34 0.52 2.50
CA ILE A 14 -2.73 1.86 2.09
C ILE A 14 -4.24 1.87 1.95
N ARG A 15 -4.89 2.76 2.70
CA ARG A 15 -6.35 2.94 2.72
C ARG A 15 -6.66 4.35 2.27
N LEU A 16 -7.50 4.47 1.26
CA LEU A 16 -8.15 5.72 0.94
C LEU A 16 -9.46 5.83 1.76
N ASP A 17 -9.90 7.05 2.07
CA ASP A 17 -11.16 7.26 2.80
C ASP A 17 -12.39 7.02 1.92
N GLY A 18 -13.58 7.18 2.50
CA GLY A 18 -14.86 6.89 1.82
C GLY A 18 -15.19 7.79 0.63
N THR A 19 -14.40 8.84 0.36
CA THR A 19 -14.52 9.64 -0.87
C THR A 19 -13.82 9.00 -2.08
N ALA A 20 -12.99 7.98 -1.85
CA ALA A 20 -12.24 7.33 -2.91
C ALA A 20 -13.09 6.40 -3.77
N THR A 21 -12.80 6.42 -5.07
CA THR A 21 -13.39 5.55 -6.08
C THR A 21 -12.45 4.40 -6.45
N GLU A 22 -12.97 3.38 -7.12
CA GLU A 22 -12.15 2.28 -7.66
C GLU A 22 -11.08 2.79 -8.64
N SER A 23 -11.39 3.82 -9.42
CA SER A 23 -10.42 4.46 -10.32
C SER A 23 -9.26 5.10 -9.55
N ASP A 24 -9.50 5.61 -8.35
CA ASP A 24 -8.48 6.24 -7.51
C ASP A 24 -7.47 5.21 -7.00
N ILE A 25 -7.98 4.03 -6.65
CA ILE A 25 -7.17 2.89 -6.22
C ILE A 25 -6.31 2.40 -7.37
N GLY A 26 -6.88 2.21 -8.56
CA GLY A 26 -6.12 1.81 -9.75
C GLY A 26 -5.10 2.88 -10.19
N ALA A 27 -5.42 4.17 -10.02
CA ALA A 27 -4.49 5.27 -10.29
C ALA A 27 -3.32 5.28 -9.29
N LEU A 28 -3.61 5.13 -8.00
CA LEU A 28 -2.59 5.06 -6.96
C LEU A 28 -1.72 3.80 -7.09
N HIS A 29 -2.31 2.65 -7.44
CA HIS A 29 -1.57 1.41 -7.70
C HIS A 29 -0.54 1.62 -8.81
N LYS A 30 -0.96 2.14 -9.96
CA LYS A 30 -0.06 2.46 -11.09
C LYS A 30 0.97 3.54 -10.75
N TRP A 31 0.62 4.50 -9.90
CA TRP A 31 1.57 5.49 -9.41
C TRP A 31 2.69 4.82 -8.62
N LEU A 32 2.35 3.97 -7.65
CA LEU A 32 3.31 3.28 -6.79
C LEU A 32 4.22 2.33 -7.58
N GLU A 33 3.71 1.66 -8.61
CA GLU A 33 4.51 0.80 -9.49
C GLU A 33 5.55 1.58 -10.31
N ARG A 34 5.30 2.87 -10.57
CA ARG A 34 6.16 3.75 -11.40
C ARG A 34 7.05 4.68 -10.59
N GLU A 35 6.86 4.73 -9.28
CA GLU A 35 7.67 5.55 -8.38
C GLU A 35 9.08 4.95 -8.30
N LYS A 36 10.11 5.65 -8.78
CA LYS A 36 11.48 5.12 -8.95
C LYS A 36 12.01 4.27 -7.79
N PRO A 37 11.91 4.68 -6.50
CA PRO A 37 12.37 3.86 -5.38
C PRO A 37 11.60 2.54 -5.21
N LEU A 38 10.32 2.50 -5.60
CA LEU A 38 9.48 1.30 -5.51
C LEU A 38 9.59 0.44 -6.77
N GLU A 39 9.68 1.06 -7.95
CA GLU A 39 9.80 0.42 -9.26
C GLU A 39 10.95 -0.59 -9.28
N GLU A 40 12.12 -0.22 -8.77
CA GLU A 40 13.28 -1.12 -8.72
C GLU A 40 13.04 -2.34 -7.81
N LEU A 41 12.36 -2.15 -6.68
CA LEU A 41 12.03 -3.23 -5.75
C LEU A 41 10.97 -4.17 -6.34
N VAL A 42 9.99 -3.63 -7.08
CA VAL A 42 9.00 -4.42 -7.81
C VAL A 42 9.69 -5.22 -8.92
N ARG A 43 10.53 -4.55 -9.72
CA ARG A 43 11.25 -5.15 -10.86
C ARG A 43 12.20 -6.27 -10.42
N THR A 44 12.85 -6.12 -9.27
CA THR A 44 13.73 -7.15 -8.69
C THR A 44 12.97 -8.25 -7.95
N GLY A 45 11.62 -8.17 -7.90
CA GLY A 45 10.77 -9.15 -7.23
C GLY A 45 10.82 -9.11 -5.71
N ARG A 46 11.45 -8.07 -5.13
CA ARG A 46 11.58 -7.85 -3.68
C ARG A 46 10.33 -7.20 -3.07
N LEU A 47 9.50 -6.58 -3.90
CA LEU A 47 8.25 -5.94 -3.54
C LEU A 47 7.12 -6.45 -4.43
N ARG A 48 5.95 -6.66 -3.86
CA ARG A 48 4.71 -6.93 -4.59
C ARG A 48 3.65 -5.95 -4.15
N ILE A 49 2.98 -5.33 -5.11
CA ILE A 49 1.91 -4.37 -4.84
C ILE A 49 0.62 -4.99 -5.37
N HIS A 50 -0.39 -5.07 -4.51
CA HIS A 50 -1.66 -5.72 -4.82
C HIS A 50 -2.82 -4.85 -4.39
N GLU A 51 -3.84 -4.74 -5.24
CA GLU A 51 -5.16 -4.23 -4.87
C GLU A 51 -5.94 -5.35 -4.16
N ARG A 52 -6.61 -5.01 -3.06
CA ARG A 52 -7.39 -5.97 -2.26
C ARG A 52 -8.72 -5.35 -1.83
N SER A 53 -9.78 -6.14 -1.90
CA SER A 53 -11.06 -5.79 -1.30
C SER A 53 -10.98 -5.94 0.23
N ARG A 54 -11.42 -4.93 0.97
CA ARG A 54 -11.54 -4.94 2.43
C ARG A 54 -12.51 -6.06 2.81
N THR A 55 -12.00 -7.06 3.51
CA THR A 55 -12.78 -8.24 3.92
C THR A 55 -13.33 -8.10 5.35
N ASP A 56 -12.96 -7.04 6.06
CA ASP A 56 -13.18 -6.88 7.51
C ASP A 56 -14.42 -6.07 7.94
N GLU A 57 -15.23 -5.55 7.02
CA GLU A 57 -16.42 -4.77 7.40
C GLU A 57 -17.70 -5.57 7.22
N THR A 58 -18.03 -6.35 8.24
CA THR A 58 -19.40 -6.82 8.47
C THR A 58 -20.28 -5.59 8.76
N GLY A 59 -20.87 -5.00 7.71
CA GLY A 59 -21.93 -3.99 7.85
C GLY A 59 -21.69 -2.60 7.25
N ALA A 60 -20.65 -2.38 6.44
CA ALA A 60 -20.53 -1.10 5.72
C ALA A 60 -21.56 -1.01 4.57
N PRO A 61 -22.29 0.12 4.42
CA PRO A 61 -23.27 0.30 3.36
C PRO A 61 -22.54 0.34 2.01
N MET A 62 -23.05 -0.40 1.02
CA MET A 62 -22.54 -0.53 -0.35
C MET A 62 -21.55 0.57 -0.78
N GLY A 63 -20.26 0.31 -0.56
CA GLY A 63 -19.15 1.14 -0.96
C GLY A 63 -17.93 0.24 -0.94
N ILE A 64 -17.37 0.00 -2.12
CA ILE A 64 -16.30 -0.96 -2.34
C ILE A 64 -15.06 -0.46 -1.57
N GLY A 65 -14.86 -0.93 -0.34
CA GLY A 65 -13.68 -0.61 0.44
C GLY A 65 -12.48 -1.29 -0.19
N MET A 66 -11.84 -0.66 -1.17
CA MET A 66 -10.61 -1.18 -1.78
C MET A 66 -9.40 -0.64 -1.01
N GLU A 67 -8.37 -1.46 -0.88
CA GLU A 67 -7.09 -1.08 -0.27
C GLU A 67 -5.92 -1.58 -1.13
N ILE A 68 -4.77 -0.92 -1.01
CA ILE A 68 -3.54 -1.37 -1.65
C ILE A 68 -2.64 -1.98 -0.59
N VAL A 69 -2.13 -3.17 -0.87
CA VAL A 69 -1.19 -3.89 -0.02
C VAL A 69 0.16 -3.97 -0.73
N VAL A 70 1.17 -3.42 -0.09
CA VAL A 70 2.58 -3.49 -0.50
C VAL A 70 3.25 -4.55 0.36
N ALA A 71 3.51 -5.73 -0.21
CA ALA A 71 4.13 -6.86 0.46
C ALA A 71 5.63 -6.96 0.12
N LEU A 72 6.48 -7.10 1.12
CA LEU A 72 7.89 -7.44 0.90
C LEU A 72 8.05 -8.94 0.67
N ALA A 73 8.76 -9.30 -0.39
CA ALA A 73 9.13 -10.68 -0.66
C ALA A 73 10.43 -11.03 0.08
N GLY A 74 10.32 -11.91 1.09
CA GLY A 74 11.45 -12.46 1.85
C GLY A 74 11.78 -11.74 3.15
N ALA A 75 12.82 -12.22 3.85
CA ALA A 75 13.29 -11.68 5.12
C ALA A 75 14.05 -10.36 4.93
N ALA A 76 13.37 -9.30 4.50
CA ALA A 76 13.92 -7.95 4.54
C ALA A 76 14.04 -7.51 6.00
N GLY A 77 15.21 -7.00 6.41
CA GLY A 77 15.44 -6.53 7.78
C GLY A 77 14.56 -5.33 8.18
N SER A 78 14.39 -5.09 9.49
CA SER A 78 13.50 -4.04 10.01
C SER A 78 13.85 -2.62 9.54
N VAL A 79 15.13 -2.34 9.25
CA VAL A 79 15.60 -1.06 8.73
C VAL A 79 15.04 -0.80 7.33
N LEU A 80 15.17 -1.78 6.42
CA LEU A 80 14.65 -1.69 5.05
C LEU A 80 13.12 -1.50 5.03
N PHE A 81 12.41 -2.09 6.00
CA PHE A 81 10.96 -1.93 6.12
C PHE A 81 10.56 -0.49 6.49
N GLN A 82 11.27 0.15 7.42
CA GLN A 82 10.98 1.54 7.79
C GLN A 82 11.26 2.50 6.64
N GLU A 83 12.38 2.31 5.93
CA GLU A 83 12.70 3.10 4.74
C GLU A 83 11.63 2.94 3.65
N LEU A 84 11.16 1.71 3.42
CA LEU A 84 10.06 1.45 2.50
C LEU A 84 8.76 2.14 2.96
N LEU A 85 8.43 2.07 4.25
CA LEU A 85 7.24 2.72 4.80
C LEU A 85 7.27 4.24 4.56
N ASP A 86 8.41 4.88 4.79
CA ASP A 86 8.57 6.32 4.53
C ASP A 86 8.52 6.65 3.04
N GLN A 87 9.07 5.78 2.18
CA GLN A 87 8.96 5.93 0.73
C GLN A 87 7.50 5.83 0.26
N VAL A 88 6.75 4.83 0.75
CA VAL A 88 5.33 4.68 0.41
C VAL A 88 4.52 5.88 0.89
N LYS A 89 4.75 6.39 2.10
CA LYS A 89 4.10 7.62 2.60
C LYS A 89 4.36 8.81 1.68
N LYS A 90 5.62 9.02 1.27
CA LYS A 90 5.99 10.09 0.35
C LYS A 90 5.34 9.93 -1.02
N ALA A 91 5.31 8.71 -1.55
CA ALA A 91 4.69 8.41 -2.84
C ALA A 91 3.18 8.67 -2.83
N VAL A 92 2.47 8.23 -1.78
CA VAL A 92 1.05 8.52 -1.60
C VAL A 92 0.81 10.03 -1.50
N GLN A 93 1.62 10.75 -0.73
CA GLN A 93 1.51 12.21 -0.64
C GLN A 93 1.73 12.88 -2.01
N ALA A 94 2.76 12.48 -2.74
CA ALA A 94 3.07 13.02 -4.06
C ALA A 94 1.95 12.75 -5.08
N TRP A 95 1.34 11.57 -5.05
CA TRP A 95 0.16 11.25 -5.85
C TRP A 95 -1.02 12.17 -5.53
N ARG A 96 -1.29 12.41 -4.24
CA ARG A 96 -2.37 13.31 -3.80
C ARG A 96 -2.12 14.75 -4.24
N ASP A 97 -0.91 15.25 -4.05
CA ASP A 97 -0.52 16.60 -4.45
C ASP A 97 -0.68 16.77 -5.97
N ASN A 98 -0.20 15.80 -6.75
CA ASN A 98 -0.36 15.80 -8.20
C ASN A 98 -1.83 15.77 -8.62
N ARG A 99 -2.66 14.96 -7.94
CA ARG A 99 -4.08 14.90 -8.24
C ARG A 99 -4.80 16.21 -7.96
N ARG A 100 -4.49 16.87 -6.84
CA ARG A 100 -5.04 18.19 -6.51
C ARG A 100 -4.71 19.23 -7.57
N GLU A 101 -3.57 19.09 -8.26
CA GLU A 101 -3.19 19.97 -9.37
C GLU A 101 -3.87 19.61 -10.71
N VAL A 102 -4.21 18.34 -10.93
CA VAL A 102 -4.70 17.83 -12.23
C VAL A 102 -6.22 17.71 -12.30
N GLU A 103 -6.88 17.41 -11.18
CA GLU A 103 -8.34 17.23 -11.12
C GLU A 103 -8.98 18.24 -10.17
N ASP A 104 -10.12 18.81 -10.59
CA ASP A 104 -10.94 19.67 -9.73
C ASP A 104 -11.59 18.83 -8.62
N GLY A 105 -11.03 18.91 -7.41
CA GLY A 105 -11.57 18.24 -6.22
C GLY A 105 -10.51 18.04 -5.14
N GLU A 106 -10.95 17.77 -3.90
CA GLU A 106 -10.05 17.37 -2.83
C GLU A 106 -9.69 15.88 -3.00
N PRO A 107 -8.39 15.52 -3.17
CA PRO A 107 -7.98 14.12 -3.28
C PRO A 107 -8.28 13.34 -1.99
N PRO A 108 -8.69 12.08 -2.09
CA PRO A 108 -9.01 11.26 -0.92
C PRO A 108 -7.81 11.12 0.03
N GLU A 109 -8.09 11.06 1.32
CA GLU A 109 -7.14 10.83 2.38
C GLU A 109 -6.52 9.43 2.34
N GLY A 110 -5.21 9.38 2.07
CA GLY A 110 -4.43 8.15 2.12
C GLY A 110 -3.83 7.90 3.50
N ARG A 111 -4.29 6.86 4.19
CA ARG A 111 -3.65 6.31 5.40
C ARG A 111 -2.71 5.18 5.03
N VAL A 112 -1.47 5.26 5.50
CA VAL A 112 -0.41 4.27 5.25
C VAL A 112 0.01 3.65 6.57
N GLU A 113 -0.24 2.35 6.73
CA GLU A 113 -0.08 1.63 8.00
C GLU A 113 0.76 0.35 7.78
N PRO A 114 1.75 0.05 8.64
CA PRO A 114 2.42 -1.25 8.61
C PRO A 114 1.44 -2.36 9.03
N VAL A 115 1.50 -3.51 8.36
CA VAL A 115 0.66 -4.68 8.66
C VAL A 115 1.47 -5.96 8.66
N ASN A 116 1.06 -6.91 9.48
CA ASN A 116 1.56 -8.29 9.42
C ASN A 116 0.66 -9.09 8.47
N LEU A 117 1.23 -9.67 7.39
CA LEU A 117 0.46 -10.39 6.37
C LEU A 117 0.27 -11.87 6.69
N ASP A 118 0.98 -12.41 7.70
CA ASP A 118 0.87 -13.81 8.15
C ASP A 118 -0.19 -14.05 9.23
N ASP A 119 -0.80 -12.99 9.79
CA ASP A 119 -1.88 -13.10 10.79
C ASP A 119 -3.26 -13.44 10.17
N ARG A 120 -3.29 -14.21 9.06
CA ARG A 120 -4.54 -14.57 8.35
C ARG A 120 -4.96 -16.03 8.54
#